data_AF-A0A1Q7WBE5-F1
#
_entry.id   AF-A0A1Q7WBE5-F1
#
_cell.length_a   1.000
_cell.length_b   1.000
_cell.length_c   1.000
_cell.angle_alpha   90.00
_cell.angle_beta   90.00
_cell.angle_gamma   90.00
#
_symmetry.space_group_name_H-M   'P 1'
#
loop_
_entity.id
_entity.type
_entity.pdbx_description
1 polymer ?
#
loop_
_entity_poly.entity_id
_entity_poly.type
_entity_poly.pdbx_seq_one_letter_code
_entity_poly.pdbx_strand_id
1 'polypeptide(L)'
;MADRLSVDLDALDDFRTRLDTIKQQLDSSHHTIDSYDDAYGSDKVRDAMHHFESHWRDGRKHVEKTAETLANMAHESVKAIRKSDKDLADQLNKGVHNQGAPQ
;
A
#
# COMPACT_ATOMS: atom_id res chain seq x y z
N MET A 1 32.15 1.63 7.56
CA MET A 1 30.91 0.93 7.93
C MET A 1 29.89 1.38 6.91
N ALA A 2 29.51 0.49 5.99
CA ALA A 2 28.58 0.85 4.94
C ALA A 2 27.24 1.15 5.58
N ASP A 3 26.80 2.41 5.49
CA ASP A 3 25.42 2.82 5.72
C ASP A 3 24.58 2.12 4.65
N ARG A 4 24.34 0.83 4.89
CA ARG A 4 23.40 0.04 4.12
C ARG A 4 22.09 0.78 4.34
N LEU A 5 21.44 1.20 3.25
CA LEU A 5 20.08 1.72 3.31
C LEU A 5 19.25 0.67 4.04
N SER A 6 19.17 0.80 5.36
CA SER A 6 18.20 0.15 6.20
C SER A 6 16.92 0.92 5.97
N VAL A 7 16.45 0.94 4.73
CA VAL A 7 15.03 1.08 4.49
C VAL A 7 14.46 -0.10 5.22
N ASP A 8 13.80 0.21 6.33
CA ASP A 8 13.13 -0.76 7.17
C ASP A 8 12.02 -1.38 6.30
N LEU A 9 12.40 -2.45 5.61
CA LEU A 9 11.52 -3.17 4.69
C LEU A 9 10.32 -3.72 5.46
N ASP A 10 10.51 -4.00 6.74
CA ASP A 10 9.46 -4.43 7.66
C ASP A 10 8.51 -3.26 7.94
N ALA A 11 9.01 -2.04 8.16
CA ALA A 11 8.16 -0.85 8.29
C ALA A 11 7.34 -0.54 7.02
N LEU A 12 7.88 -0.83 5.82
CA LEU A 12 7.12 -0.68 4.57
C LEU A 12 6.05 -1.77 4.39
N ASP A 13 6.32 -3.00 4.82
CA ASP A 13 5.34 -4.08 4.80
C ASP A 13 4.23 -3.87 5.86
N ASP A 14 4.60 -3.36 7.03
CA ASP A 14 3.68 -2.90 8.07
C ASP A 14 2.79 -1.76 7.55
N PHE A 15 3.37 -0.81 6.82
CA PHE A 15 2.61 0.28 6.22
C PHE A 15 1.60 -0.24 5.18
N ARG A 16 1.99 -1.22 4.35
CA ARG A 16 1.04 -1.90 3.43
C ARG A 16 -0.10 -2.56 4.22
N THR A 17 0.22 -3.31 5.26
CA THR A 17 -0.77 -4.02 6.08
C THR A 17 -1.77 -3.06 6.73
N ARG A 18 -1.31 -1.88 7.15
CA ARG A 18 -2.19 -0.81 7.67
C ARG A 18 -3.11 -0.25 6.58
N LEU A 19 -2.62 -0.06 5.36
CA LEU A 19 -3.44 0.39 4.24
C LEU A 19 -4.51 -0.64 3.87
N ASP A 20 -4.16 -1.92 3.85
CA ASP A 20 -5.12 -3.02 3.62
C ASP A 20 -6.20 -3.06 4.71
N THR A 21 -5.83 -2.83 5.97
CA THR A 21 -6.77 -2.73 7.09
C THR A 21 -7.75 -1.57 6.92
N ILE A 22 -7.27 -0.40 6.50
CA ILE A 22 -8.11 0.78 6.22
C ILE A 22 -9.11 0.45 5.11
N LYS A 23 -8.67 -0.21 4.04
CA LYS A 23 -9.54 -0.66 2.95
C LYS A 23 -10.68 -1.57 3.47
N GLN A 24 -10.36 -2.57 4.29
CA GLN A 24 -11.35 -3.47 4.88
C GLN A 24 -12.36 -2.75 5.79
N GLN A 25 -11.92 -1.79 6.59
CA GLN A 25 -12.82 -1.02 7.46
C GLN A 25 -13.78 -0.14 6.66
N LEU A 26 -13.30 0.45 5.55
CA LEU A 26 -14.13 1.22 4.64
C LEU A 26 -15.19 0.35 3.95
N ASP A 27 -14.84 -0.88 3.55
CA ASP A 27 -15.78 -1.87 3.00
C ASP A 27 -16.83 -2.31 4.02
N SER A 28 -16.43 -2.58 5.27
CA SER A 28 -17.36 -2.97 6.34
C SER A 28 -18.40 -1.88 6.65
N SER A 29 -17.99 -0.61 6.56
CA SER A 29 -18.88 0.53 6.80
C SER A 29 -19.96 0.65 5.72
N HIS A 30 -19.64 0.32 4.46
CA HIS A 30 -20.61 0.27 3.36
C HIS A 30 -21.70 -0.77 3.61
N HIS A 31 -21.31 -1.99 3.98
CA HIS A 31 -22.27 -3.07 4.23
C HIS A 31 -23.25 -2.74 5.36
N THR A 32 -22.78 -1.96 6.34
CA THR A 32 -23.62 -1.46 7.42
C THR A 32 -24.66 -0.47 6.90
N ILE A 33 -24.29 0.47 6.02
CA ILE A 33 -25.21 1.48 5.46
C ILE A 33 -26.29 0.82 4.59
N ASP A 34 -25.90 -0.09 3.70
CA ASP A 34 -26.84 -0.84 2.85
C ASP A 34 -27.88 -1.61 3.68
N SER A 35 -27.47 -2.16 4.82
CA SER A 35 -28.36 -2.96 5.69
C SER A 35 -29.51 -2.16 6.32
N TYR A 36 -29.43 -0.82 6.30
CA TYR A 36 -30.48 0.06 6.83
C TYR A 36 -31.42 0.63 5.76
N ASP A 37 -31.16 0.41 4.46
CA ASP A 37 -31.90 1.07 3.37
C ASP A 37 -33.42 0.76 3.41
N ASP A 38 -33.78 -0.47 3.76
CA ASP A 38 -35.17 -0.93 3.91
C ASP A 38 -35.89 -0.37 5.15
N ALA A 39 -35.18 0.26 6.09
CA ALA A 39 -35.73 0.75 7.35
C ALA A 39 -36.09 2.25 7.33
N TYR A 40 -35.79 2.97 6.25
CA TYR A 40 -36.01 4.42 6.18
C TYR A 40 -37.46 4.76 5.81
N GLY A 41 -38.31 4.91 6.84
CA GLY A 41 -39.74 5.20 6.70
C GLY A 41 -40.14 6.57 6.10
N SER A 42 -39.22 7.35 5.50
CA SER A 42 -39.58 8.60 4.79
C SER A 42 -38.73 8.82 3.54
N ASP A 43 -39.36 9.28 2.45
CA ASP A 43 -38.72 9.49 1.14
C ASP A 43 -37.54 10.48 1.20
N LYS A 44 -37.65 11.52 2.04
CA LYS A 44 -36.56 12.50 2.24
C LYS A 44 -35.33 11.88 2.90
N VAL A 45 -35.52 10.96 3.84
CA VAL A 45 -34.40 10.25 4.49
C VAL A 45 -33.77 9.29 3.49
N ARG A 46 -34.58 8.58 2.70
CA ARG A 46 -34.11 7.70 1.63
C ARG A 46 -33.24 8.43 0.61
N ASP A 47 -33.69 9.57 0.08
CA ASP A 47 -32.90 10.38 -0.86
C ASP A 47 -31.58 10.88 -0.23
N ALA A 48 -31.63 11.32 1.03
CA ALA A 48 -30.43 11.74 1.75
C ALA A 48 -29.45 10.57 1.96
N MET A 49 -29.94 9.36 2.21
CA MET A 49 -29.14 8.16 2.36
C MET A 49 -28.55 7.70 1.03
N HIS A 50 -29.30 7.72 -0.07
CA HIS A 50 -28.75 7.47 -1.41
C HIS A 50 -27.65 8.46 -1.79
N HIS A 51 -27.85 9.75 -1.50
CA HIS A 51 -26.81 10.75 -1.73
C HIS A 51 -25.58 10.47 -0.88
N PHE A 52 -25.77 10.18 0.41
CA PHE A 52 -24.67 9.84 1.32
C PHE A 52 -23.90 8.60 0.83
N GLU A 53 -24.60 7.52 0.48
CA GLU A 53 -24.04 6.28 -0.04
C GLU A 53 -23.21 6.52 -1.31
N SER A 54 -23.73 7.31 -2.26
CA SER A 54 -23.01 7.65 -3.49
C SER A 54 -21.71 8.40 -3.19
N HIS A 55 -21.75 9.43 -2.34
CA HIS A 55 -20.55 10.20 -1.99
C HIS A 55 -19.55 9.36 -1.17
N TRP A 56 -20.06 8.50 -0.28
CA TRP A 56 -19.25 7.55 0.48
C TRP A 56 -18.54 6.56 -0.44
N ARG A 57 -19.25 5.99 -1.42
CA ARG A 57 -18.71 5.09 -2.44
C ARG A 57 -17.63 5.77 -3.30
N ASP A 58 -17.84 7.02 -3.68
CA ASP A 58 -16.86 7.74 -4.48
C ASP A 58 -15.62 8.10 -3.65
N GLY A 59 -15.82 8.55 -2.41
CA GLY A 59 -14.75 8.81 -1.45
C GLY A 59 -13.92 7.58 -1.12
N ARG A 60 -14.55 6.43 -0.85
CA ARG A 60 -13.84 5.18 -0.55
C ARG A 60 -13.02 4.69 -1.76
N LYS A 61 -13.55 4.77 -2.99
CA LYS A 61 -12.80 4.45 -4.21
C LYS A 61 -11.55 5.32 -4.36
N HIS A 62 -11.65 6.60 -4.00
CA HIS A 62 -10.51 7.51 -4.04
C HIS A 62 -9.44 7.13 -3.01
N VAL A 63 -9.85 6.79 -1.78
CA VAL A 63 -8.94 6.35 -0.71
C VAL A 63 -8.28 5.02 -1.08
N GLU A 64 -9.05 4.05 -1.59
CA GLU A 64 -8.55 2.75 -2.04
C GLU A 64 -7.49 2.91 -3.14
N LYS A 65 -7.78 3.70 -4.17
CA LYS A 65 -6.82 3.96 -5.25
C LYS A 65 -5.53 4.63 -4.75
N THR A 66 -5.67 5.56 -3.80
CA THR A 66 -4.51 6.23 -3.19
C THR A 66 -3.68 5.26 -2.36
N ALA A 67 -4.33 4.42 -1.57
CA ALA A 67 -3.69 3.36 -0.78
C ALA A 67 -2.94 2.36 -1.69
N GLU A 68 -3.57 1.89 -2.77
CA GLU A 68 -2.93 1.00 -3.75
C GLU A 68 -1.73 1.67 -4.43
N THR A 69 -1.83 2.97 -4.76
CA THR A 69 -0.72 3.73 -5.34
C THR A 69 0.46 3.80 -4.37
N LEU A 70 0.21 4.11 -3.10
CA LEU A 70 1.24 4.17 -2.06
C LEU A 70 1.88 2.81 -1.81
N ALA A 71 1.07 1.74 -1.76
CA ALA A 71 1.56 0.37 -1.62
C ALA A 71 2.47 -0.04 -2.79
N ASN A 72 2.08 0.29 -4.03
CA ASN A 72 2.88 0.02 -5.22
C ASN A 72 4.20 0.81 -5.21
N MET A 73 4.17 2.08 -4.81
CA MET A 73 5.39 2.89 -4.68
C MET A 73 6.34 2.32 -3.63
N ALA A 74 5.82 1.90 -2.47
CA ALA A 74 6.61 1.21 -1.45
C ALA A 74 7.23 -0.07 -2.02
N HIS A 75 6.45 -0.91 -2.68
CA HIS A 75 6.92 -2.17 -3.27
C HIS A 75 8.04 -1.95 -4.30
N GLU A 76 7.86 -1.03 -5.24
CA GLU A 76 8.88 -0.73 -6.25
C GLU A 76 10.14 -0.11 -5.64
N SER A 77 10.00 0.69 -4.58
CA SER A 77 11.15 1.22 -3.83
C SER A 77 11.97 0.08 -3.20
N VAL A 78 11.31 -0.86 -2.50
CA VAL A 78 11.98 -2.04 -1.93
C VAL A 78 12.72 -2.84 -2.99
N LYS A 79 12.07 -3.08 -4.13
CA LYS A 79 12.65 -3.82 -5.25
C LYS A 79 13.88 -3.12 -5.84
N ALA A 80 13.82 -1.80 -6.01
CA ALA A 80 14.93 -1.00 -6.50
C ALA A 80 16.14 -1.03 -5.55
N ILE A 81 15.89 -0.96 -4.24
CA ILE A 81 16.92 -1.04 -3.20
C ILE A 81 17.57 -2.42 -3.20
N ARG A 82 16.78 -3.50 -3.16
CA ARG A 82 17.30 -4.89 -3.20
C ARG A 82 18.12 -5.16 -4.44
N LYS A 83 17.71 -4.61 -5.59
CA LYS A 83 18.48 -4.69 -6.83
C LYS A 83 19.82 -3.96 -6.73
N SER A 84 19.82 -2.72 -6.23
CA SER A 84 21.07 -1.96 -6.04
C SER A 84 22.03 -2.68 -5.09
N ASP A 85 21.53 -3.22 -3.97
CA ASP A 85 22.31 -4.02 -3.02
C ASP A 85 22.96 -5.24 -3.70
N LYS A 86 22.19 -5.97 -4.52
CA LYS A 86 22.68 -7.12 -5.27
C LYS A 86 23.74 -6.72 -6.29
N ASP A 87 23.49 -5.66 -7.07
CA ASP A 87 24.41 -5.18 -8.10
C ASP A 87 25.74 -4.71 -7.48
N LEU A 88 25.70 -4.05 -6.32
CA LEU A 88 26.89 -3.67 -5.56
C LEU A 88 27.65 -4.88 -5.03
N ALA A 89 26.95 -5.87 -4.45
CA ALA A 89 27.57 -7.11 -3.98
C ALA A 89 28.25 -7.91 -5.11
N ASP A 90 27.59 -8.00 -6.27
CA ASP A 90 28.13 -8.68 -7.45
C ASP A 90 29.37 -7.94 -8.00
N GLN A 91 29.39 -6.61 -7.99
CA GLN A 91 30.57 -5.81 -8.35
C GLN A 91 31.73 -6.00 -7.38
N LEU A 92 31.46 -6.00 -6.07
CA LEU A 92 32.48 -6.25 -5.05
C LEU A 92 33.09 -7.66 -5.21
N ASN A 93 32.27 -8.68 -5.41
CA ASN A 93 32.76 -10.05 -5.62
C ASN A 93 33.62 -10.19 -6.89
N LYS A 94 33.23 -9.53 -8.00
CA LYS A 94 34.02 -9.49 -9.23
C LYS A 94 35.35 -8.74 -9.04
N GLY A 95 35.33 -7.62 -8.32
CA GLY A 95 36.53 -6.85 -8.00
C GLY A 95 37.53 -7.62 -7.13
N VAL A 96 37.03 -8.37 -6.14
CA VAL A 96 37.84 -9.25 -5.29
C VAL A 96 38.43 -10.42 -6.09
N HIS A 97 37.67 -11.02 -7.02
CA HIS A 97 38.19 -12.07 -7.91
C HIS A 97 39.32 -11.57 -8.84
N ASN A 98 39.29 -10.30 -9.25
CA ASN A 98 40.30 -9.74 -10.15
C ASN A 98 41.60 -9.33 -9.42
N GLN A 99 41.58 -9.17 -8.09
CA GLN A 99 42.78 -8.84 -7.28
C GLN A 99 43.51 -10.09 -6.74
N GLY A 100 42.95 -11.28 -6.95
CA GLY A 100 43.49 -12.55 -6.45
C GLY A 100 44.28 -13.39 -7.45
N ALA A 101 44.57 -12.88 -8.66
CA ALA A 101 45.42 -13.59 -9.62
C ALA A 101 46.90 -13.22 -9.42
N PRO A 102 47.75 -14.12 -8.87
CA PRO A 102 49.20 -13.92 -8.87
C PRO A 102 49.74 -14.13 -10.28
N GLN A 103 50.63 -13.24 -10.71
CA GLN A 103 51.54 -13.47 -11.84
C GLN A 103 52.66 -14.43 -11.42
#